data_AF-W1XP06-F1
#
_entry.id   AF-W1XP06-F1
#
_cell.length_a   1.000
_cell.length_b   1.000
_cell.length_c   1.000
_cell.angle_alpha   90.00
_cell.angle_beta   90.00
_cell.angle_gamma   90.00
#
_symmetry.space_group_name_H-M   'P 1'
#
loop_
_entity.id
_entity.type
_entity.pdbx_description
1 polymer ?
#
loop_
_entity_poly.entity_id
_entity_poly.type
_entity_poly.pdbx_seq_one_letter_code
_entity_poly.pdbx_strand_id
1 'polypeptide(L)' 'AADIMALVLLTAPGKQGADIVFGSAQRFGVPMGYGGPHAAFFAAKDEYKRSMPGRIIGVSKDAAGNTAL' A
#
# COMPACT_ATOMS: atom_id res chain seq x y z
N ALA A 1 -3.69 -8.04 -9.32
CA ALA A 1 -2.39 -7.37 -9.08
C ALA A 1 -2.30 -6.13 -9.97
N ALA A 2 -1.58 -5.09 -9.56
CA ALA A 2 -1.41 -3.84 -10.31
C ALA A 2 0.05 -3.36 -10.27
N ASP A 3 0.43 -2.49 -11.22
CA ASP A 3 1.73 -1.80 -11.26
C ASP A 3 1.53 -0.34 -10.86
N ILE A 4 2.24 0.12 -9.84
CA ILE A 4 2.04 1.46 -9.26
C ILE A 4 2.36 2.59 -10.25
N MET A 5 3.28 2.37 -11.20
CA MET A 5 3.66 3.37 -12.20
C MET A 5 2.61 3.45 -13.31
N ALA A 6 2.05 2.31 -13.75
CA ALA A 6 0.98 2.29 -14.73
C ALA A 6 -0.30 3.00 -14.22
N LEU A 7 -0.59 2.87 -12.92
CA LEU A 7 -1.74 3.52 -12.27
C LEU A 7 -1.64 5.05 -12.18
N VAL A 8 -0.51 5.66 -12.57
CA VAL A 8 -0.41 7.12 -12.74
C VAL A 8 -1.27 7.60 -13.94
N LEU A 9 -1.47 6.75 -14.95
CA LEU A 9 -2.26 7.08 -16.15
C LEU A 9 -3.57 6.30 -16.24
N LEU A 10 -3.60 5.07 -15.71
CA LEU A 10 -4.78 4.22 -15.78
C LEU A 10 -5.80 4.55 -14.68
N THR A 11 -7.05 4.20 -14.94
CA THR A 11 -8.09 4.27 -13.89
C THR A 11 -7.72 3.36 -12.73
N ALA A 12 -7.71 3.89 -11.51
CA ALA A 12 -7.38 3.14 -10.31
C ALA A 12 -8.31 1.93 -10.12
N PRO A 13 -7.81 0.73 -9.72
CA PRO A 13 -8.64 -0.47 -9.67
C PRO A 13 -9.80 -0.38 -8.68
N GLY A 14 -9.67 0.40 -7.60
CA GLY A 14 -10.77 0.65 -6.66
C GLY A 14 -11.98 1.34 -7.32
N LYS A 15 -11.75 2.20 -8.32
CA LYS A 15 -12.83 2.82 -9.12
C LYS A 15 -13.46 1.83 -10.11
N GLN A 16 -12.79 0.71 -10.38
CA GLN A 16 -13.28 -0.37 -11.23
C GLN A 16 -13.97 -1.49 -10.43
N GLY A 17 -14.11 -1.31 -9.10
CA GLY A 17 -14.78 -2.26 -8.23
C GLY A 17 -13.87 -3.30 -7.57
N ALA A 18 -12.54 -3.15 -7.64
CA ALA A 18 -11.63 -4.08 -6.96
C ALA A 18 -11.69 -3.92 -5.42
N ASP A 19 -11.85 -5.04 -4.71
CA ASP A 19 -11.87 -5.09 -3.24
C ASP A 19 -10.49 -5.06 -2.61
N ILE A 20 -9.51 -5.65 -3.30
CA ILE A 20 -8.11 -5.80 -2.87
C ILE A 20 -7.19 -5.52 -4.07
N VAL A 21 -6.14 -4.74 -3.84
CA VAL A 21 -5.11 -4.42 -4.84
C VAL A 21 -3.74 -4.60 -4.22
N PHE A 22 -2.86 -5.30 -4.94
CA PHE A 22 -1.50 -5.55 -4.51
C PHE A 22 -0.54 -5.55 -5.71
N GLY A 23 0.74 -5.33 -5.44
CA GLY A 23 1.79 -5.32 -6.46
C GLY A 23 3.16 -4.99 -5.88
N SER A 24 4.17 -4.88 -6.73
CA SER A 24 5.52 -4.46 -6.33
C SER A 24 5.67 -2.94 -6.44
N ALA A 25 6.29 -2.31 -5.45
CA ALA A 25 6.72 -0.92 -5.49
C ALA A 25 8.14 -0.74 -6.07
N GLN A 26 8.74 -1.81 -6.62
CA GLN A 26 10.12 -1.80 -7.14
C GLN A 26 10.40 -0.62 -8.08
N ARG A 27 9.51 -0.37 -9.05
CA ARG A 27 9.69 0.67 -10.05
C ARG A 27 9.60 2.09 -9.49
N PHE A 28 9.29 2.23 -8.20
CA PHE A 28 9.30 3.50 -7.48
C PHE A 28 10.70 3.79 -6.88
N GLY A 29 11.75 3.70 -7.72
CA GLY A 29 13.11 4.09 -7.35
C GLY A 29 13.97 3.01 -6.68
N VAL A 30 13.56 1.73 -6.69
CA VAL A 30 14.37 0.64 -6.12
C VAL A 30 15.06 -0.15 -7.25
N PRO A 31 16.38 -0.44 -7.18
CA PRO A 31 17.07 -1.23 -8.20
C PRO A 31 16.48 -2.62 -8.41
N MET A 32 16.72 -3.22 -9.59
CA MET A 32 16.23 -4.57 -9.91
C MET A 32 16.73 -5.64 -8.92
N GLY A 33 17.94 -5.46 -8.36
CA GLY A 33 18.45 -6.31 -7.26
C GLY A 33 18.49 -7.80 -7.57
N TYR A 34 18.58 -8.19 -8.85
CA TYR A 34 18.47 -9.59 -9.29
C TYR A 34 17.24 -10.33 -8.72
N GLY A 35 16.15 -9.60 -8.46
CA GLY A 35 14.91 -10.12 -7.89
C GLY A 35 14.46 -9.47 -6.58
N GLY A 36 15.31 -8.73 -5.86
CA GLY A 36 14.90 -8.06 -4.62
C GLY A 36 16.04 -7.45 -3.78
N PRO A 37 15.75 -6.91 -2.59
CA PRO A 37 14.43 -6.84 -1.95
C PRO A 37 13.61 -5.64 -2.46
N HIS A 38 12.32 -5.87 -2.71
CA HIS A 38 11.36 -4.82 -3.09
C HIS A 38 10.19 -4.84 -2.12
N ALA A 39 9.73 -3.66 -1.70
CA ALA A 39 8.49 -3.56 -0.95
C ALA A 39 7.31 -3.90 -1.86
N ALA A 40 6.45 -4.81 -1.43
CA ALA A 40 5.13 -4.97 -2.02
C ALA A 40 4.17 -3.96 -1.38
N PHE A 41 3.22 -3.47 -2.17
CA PHE A 41 2.07 -2.72 -1.63
C PHE A 41 0.85 -3.63 -1.58
N PHE A 42 -0.01 -3.40 -0.58
CA PHE A 42 -1.27 -4.11 -0.40
C PHE A 42 -2.30 -3.14 0.17
N ALA A 43 -3.43 -3.00 -0.52
CA ALA A 43 -4.55 -2.17 -0.12
C ALA A 43 -5.84 -2.97 -0.25
N ALA A 44 -6.76 -2.78 0.69
CA ALA A 44 -8.07 -3.40 0.69
C ALA A 44 -9.13 -2.38 1.15
N LYS A 45 -10.41 -2.68 0.90
CA LYS A 45 -11.52 -1.93 1.50
C LYS A 45 -11.47 -1.95 3.03
N ASP A 46 -12.01 -0.92 3.66
CA ASP A 46 -12.00 -0.74 5.13
C ASP A 46 -12.69 -1.90 5.88
N GLU A 47 -13.68 -2.54 5.25
CA GLU A 47 -14.36 -3.73 5.78
C GLU A 47 -13.39 -4.90 6.07
N TYR A 48 -12.27 -4.96 5.35
CA TYR A 48 -11.23 -5.99 5.51
C TYR A 48 -10.07 -5.55 6.40
N LYS A 49 -10.09 -4.36 7.01
CA LYS A 49 -8.95 -3.83 7.79
C LYS A 49 -8.48 -4.75 8.92
N ARG A 50 -9.40 -5.51 9.53
CA ARG A 50 -9.10 -6.46 10.61
C ARG A 50 -8.42 -7.74 10.11
N SER A 51 -8.54 -8.02 8.82
CA SER A 51 -7.94 -9.17 8.13
C SER A 51 -6.68 -8.79 7.35
N MET A 52 -6.25 -7.53 7.41
CA MET A 52 -5.07 -7.05 6.67
C MET A 52 -3.79 -7.73 7.18
N PRO A 53 -2.96 -8.29 6.28
CA PRO A 53 -1.70 -8.89 6.66
C PRO A 53 -0.62 -7.82 6.93
N GLY A 54 0.37 -8.17 7.74
CA GLY A 54 1.55 -7.33 7.97
C GLY A 54 1.31 -6.24 9.01
N ARG A 55 1.91 -5.07 8.79
CA ARG A 55 1.90 -3.93 9.73
C ARG A 55 1.19 -2.74 9.08
N ILE A 56 0.43 -2.00 9.87
CA ILE A 56 -0.27 -0.78 9.46
C ILE A 56 0.14 0.35 10.42
N ILE A 57 0.58 1.48 9.86
CA ILE A 57 0.84 2.70 10.64
C ILE A 57 -0.50 3.37 10.93
N GLY A 58 -0.75 3.72 12.19
CA GLY A 58 -1.98 4.37 12.63
C GLY A 58 -1.68 5.59 13.48
N VAL A 59 -2.36 6.70 13.18
CA VAL A 59 -2.21 7.94 13.94
C VAL A 59 -2.69 7.74 15.38
N SER A 60 -1.92 8.22 16.34
CA SER A 60 -2.21 8.19 17.77
C SER A 60 -1.97 9.56 18.42
N LYS A 61 -2.05 9.63 19.76
CA LYS A 61 -1.69 10.81 20.56
C LYS A 61 -0.64 10.44 21.59
N ASP A 62 0.35 11.32 21.78
CA ASP A 62 1.35 11.17 22.83
C ASP A 62 0.80 11.56 24.21
N ALA A 63 1.63 11.42 25.25
CA ALA A 63 1.26 11.76 26.62
C ALA A 63 0.97 13.26 26.84
N ALA A 64 1.49 14.13 25.98
CA ALA A 64 1.25 15.57 26.00
C ALA A 64 0.03 15.98 25.15
N GLY A 65 -0.67 15.01 24.53
CA GLY A 65 -1.84 15.23 23.69
C GLY A 65 -1.52 15.62 22.24
N ASN A 66 -0.26 15.63 21.83
CA ASN A 66 0.14 15.93 20.46
C ASN A 66 -0.14 14.74 19.54
N THR A 67 -0.30 15.01 18.24
CA THR A 67 -0.45 13.95 17.22
C THR A 67 0.85 13.17 17.10
N ALA A 68 0.78 11.84 17.18
CA ALA A 68 1.90 10.92 17.03
C ALA A 68 1.62 9.92 15.90
N LEU A 69 2.69 9.49 15.20
CA LEU A 69 2.65 8.51 14.11
C LEU A 69 3.34 7.20 14.50
#